data_AF-A0A0M0BWR5-F1
#
_entry.id   AF-A0A0M0BWR5-F1
#
_cell.length_a   1.000
_cell.length_b   1.000
_cell.length_c   1.000
_cell.angle_alpha   90.00
_cell.angle_beta   90.00
_cell.angle_gamma   90.00
#
_symmetry.space_group_name_H-M   'P 1'
#
loop_
_entity.id
_entity.type
_entity.pdbx_description
1 polymer ?
#
loop_
_entity_poly.entity_id
_entity_poly.type
_entity_poly.pdbx_seq_one_letter_code
_entity_poly.pdbx_strand_id
1 'polypeptide(L)'
;MSNQAEEYLETIFRLESKIGFARTMDLSRELGVVPGSITNTIENLEKKRLVIHEPYKGVKLTDEGRKIASFILRRHRLAERLLTDLLKIDWSEVHDPACKLEHALSPEIIKPLEKALGHPKTCPHGNPIPTSCGGILEEKTIALNKLDSKFSGVIVKISEEKAETLK
;
A
#
# COMPACT_ATOMS: atom_id res chain seq x y z
N MET A 1 15.01 -1.31 -8.88
CA MET A 1 14.26 -2.53 -8.50
C MET A 1 13.30 -2.83 -9.64
N SER A 2 12.82 -4.07 -9.83
CA SER A 2 11.77 -4.33 -10.84
C SER A 2 10.40 -3.96 -10.29
N ASN A 3 9.46 -3.53 -11.14
CA ASN A 3 8.08 -3.22 -10.72
C ASN A 3 7.44 -4.39 -9.97
N GLN A 4 7.62 -5.62 -10.48
CA GLN A 4 7.14 -6.83 -9.81
C GLN A 4 7.71 -7.00 -8.38
N ALA A 5 8.98 -6.67 -8.14
CA ALA A 5 9.54 -6.75 -6.78
C ALA A 5 8.95 -5.66 -5.87
N GLU A 6 8.63 -4.48 -6.43
CA GLU A 6 7.97 -3.40 -5.70
C GLU A 6 6.53 -3.77 -5.33
N GLU A 7 5.75 -4.32 -6.27
CA GLU A 7 4.39 -4.82 -6.03
C GLU A 7 4.35 -5.86 -4.90
N TYR A 8 5.32 -6.78 -4.87
CA TYR A 8 5.43 -7.76 -3.79
C TYR A 8 5.74 -7.10 -2.44
N LEU A 9 6.68 -6.17 -2.38
CA LEU A 9 7.03 -5.48 -1.13
C LEU A 9 5.84 -4.68 -0.59
N GLU A 10 5.12 -3.98 -1.46
CA GLU A 10 3.93 -3.23 -1.06
C GLU A 10 2.80 -4.17 -0.60
N THR A 11 2.54 -5.26 -1.32
CA THR A 11 1.51 -6.23 -0.95
C THR A 11 1.83 -6.89 0.38
N ILE A 12 3.09 -7.29 0.62
CA ILE A 12 3.53 -7.83 1.91
C ILE A 12 3.33 -6.78 3.01
N PHE A 13 3.68 -5.51 2.78
CA PHE A 13 3.48 -4.42 3.74
C PHE A 13 2.01 -4.25 4.15
N ARG A 14 1.09 -4.28 3.16
CA ARG A 14 -0.36 -4.16 3.39
C ARG A 14 -0.90 -5.38 4.17
N LEU A 15 -0.47 -6.60 3.83
CA LEU A 15 -0.93 -7.84 4.47
C LEU A 15 -0.37 -8.01 5.90
N GLU A 16 0.93 -7.78 6.10
CA GLU A 16 1.55 -7.95 7.41
C GLU A 16 1.00 -6.94 8.43
N SER A 17 0.58 -5.74 8.00
CA SER A 17 -0.05 -4.75 8.87
C SER A 17 -1.40 -5.22 9.42
N LYS A 18 -2.09 -6.13 8.72
CA LYS A 18 -3.40 -6.69 9.11
C LYS A 18 -3.26 -7.96 9.95
N ILE A 19 -2.35 -8.87 9.58
CA ILE A 19 -2.30 -10.26 10.07
C ILE A 19 -0.96 -10.60 10.75
N GLY A 20 0.04 -9.72 10.66
CA GLY A 20 1.42 -9.92 11.14
C GLY A 20 2.34 -10.59 10.13
N PHE A 21 1.79 -11.28 9.13
CA PHE A 21 2.52 -11.98 8.06
C PHE A 21 1.72 -11.99 6.76
N ALA A 22 2.42 -12.05 5.63
CA ALA A 22 1.84 -12.29 4.32
C ALA A 22 1.96 -13.78 3.95
N ARG A 23 0.85 -14.50 3.91
CA ARG A 23 0.83 -15.91 3.50
C ARG A 23 0.89 -16.01 1.98
N THR A 24 1.49 -17.07 1.45
CA THR A 24 1.59 -17.32 0.00
C THR A 24 0.23 -17.28 -0.72
N MET A 25 -0.81 -17.83 -0.09
CA MET A 25 -2.17 -17.81 -0.67
C MET A 25 -2.80 -16.41 -0.69
N ASP A 26 -2.50 -15.58 0.32
CA ASP A 26 -2.97 -14.20 0.35
C ASP A 26 -2.23 -13.37 -0.70
N LEU A 27 -0.91 -13.55 -0.81
CA LEU A 27 -0.10 -12.93 -1.88
C LEU A 27 -0.59 -13.33 -3.27
N SER A 28 -0.88 -14.61 -3.48
CA SER A 28 -1.42 -15.12 -4.76
C SER A 28 -2.73 -14.44 -5.14
N ARG A 29 -3.64 -14.28 -4.17
CA ARG A 29 -4.93 -13.63 -4.38
C ARG A 29 -4.79 -12.13 -4.66
N GLU A 30 -4.00 -11.41 -3.87
CA GLU A 30 -3.85 -9.96 -4.05
C GLU A 30 -3.08 -9.60 -5.32
N LEU A 31 -2.06 -10.38 -5.69
CA LEU A 31 -1.24 -10.13 -6.88
C LEU A 31 -1.80 -10.76 -8.16
N GLY A 32 -2.81 -11.63 -8.06
CA GLY A 32 -3.37 -12.34 -9.20
C GLY A 32 -2.39 -13.31 -9.89
N VAL A 33 -1.41 -13.83 -9.14
CA VAL A 33 -0.34 -14.70 -9.66
C VAL A 33 -0.43 -16.12 -9.11
N VAL A 34 0.03 -17.10 -9.88
CA VAL A 34 0.07 -18.51 -9.44
C VAL A 34 1.10 -18.72 -8.32
N PRO A 35 0.83 -19.58 -7.31
CA PRO A 35 1.73 -19.78 -6.17
C PRO A 35 3.18 -20.12 -6.52
N GLY A 36 3.41 -20.86 -7.62
CA GLY A 36 4.76 -21.21 -8.06
C GLY A 36 5.64 -20.01 -8.42
N SER A 37 5.05 -18.91 -8.91
CA SER A 37 5.79 -17.68 -9.24
C SER A 37 6.18 -16.85 -8.01
N ILE A 38 5.45 -17.04 -6.90
CA ILE A 38 5.68 -16.31 -5.65
C ILE A 38 6.99 -16.75 -5.02
N THR A 39 7.23 -18.06 -4.95
CA THR A 39 8.43 -18.63 -4.30
C THR A 39 9.72 -18.03 -4.86
N ASN A 40 9.88 -18.00 -6.18
CA ASN A 40 11.09 -17.45 -6.83
C ASN A 40 11.30 -15.97 -6.50
N THR A 41 10.22 -15.18 -6.47
CA THR A 41 10.29 -13.75 -6.17
C THR A 41 10.65 -13.52 -4.70
N ILE A 42 10.04 -14.28 -3.79
CA ILE A 42 10.33 -14.23 -2.35
C ILE A 42 11.78 -14.62 -2.07
N GLU A 43 12.29 -15.71 -2.66
CA GLU A 43 13.70 -16.11 -2.51
C GLU A 43 14.67 -15.02 -2.99
N ASN A 44 14.34 -14.32 -4.08
CA ASN A 44 15.14 -13.21 -4.57
C ASN A 44 15.12 -12.00 -3.62
N LEU A 45 13.95 -11.69 -3.04
CA LEU A 45 13.81 -10.63 -2.04
C LEU A 45 14.55 -10.99 -0.74
N GLU A 46 14.55 -12.27 -0.35
CA GLU A 46 15.25 -12.77 0.83
C GLU A 46 16.77 -12.71 0.64
N LYS A 47 17.28 -13.09 -0.54
CA LYS A 47 18.70 -12.90 -0.91
C LYS A 47 19.14 -11.44 -0.81
N LYS A 48 18.23 -10.50 -1.08
CA LYS A 48 18.46 -9.05 -0.92
C LYS A 48 18.22 -8.54 0.50
N ARG A 49 17.87 -9.42 1.45
CA ARG A 49 17.57 -9.10 2.85
C ARG A 49 16.41 -8.11 3.03
N LEU A 50 15.46 -8.12 2.10
CA LEU A 50 14.27 -7.26 2.15
C LEU A 50 13.09 -7.95 2.84
N VAL A 51 13.09 -9.28 2.87
CA VAL A 51 12.06 -10.08 3.51
C VAL A 51 12.68 -11.20 4.35
N ILE A 52 11.88 -11.73 5.28
CA ILE A 52 12.17 -12.94 6.05
C ILE A 52 11.03 -13.91 5.81
N HIS A 53 11.34 -15.11 5.36
CA HIS A 53 10.38 -16.19 5.30
C HIS A 53 10.35 -16.95 6.64
N GLU A 54 9.20 -16.97 7.30
CA GLU A 54 8.98 -17.78 8.50
C GLU A 54 8.22 -19.07 8.13
N PRO A 55 8.82 -20.25 8.31
CA PRO A 55 8.18 -21.52 8.01
C PRO A 55 6.79 -21.62 8.63
N TYR A 56 5.82 -22.08 7.84
CA TYR A 56 4.40 -22.24 8.21
C TYR A 56 3.61 -20.96 8.53
N LYS A 57 4.26 -19.78 8.58
CA LYS A 57 3.58 -18.50 8.85
C LYS A 57 3.44 -17.64 7.59
N GLY A 58 4.47 -17.62 6.75
CA GLY A 58 4.52 -16.77 5.55
C GLY A 58 5.72 -15.84 5.58
N VAL A 59 5.59 -14.69 4.93
CA VAL A 59 6.68 -13.73 4.72
C VAL A 59 6.39 -12.44 5.47
N LYS A 60 7.43 -11.82 6.03
CA LYS A 60 7.38 -10.46 6.58
C LYS A 60 8.52 -9.61 6.03
N LEU A 61 8.36 -8.30 6.08
CA LEU A 61 9.42 -7.38 5.71
C LEU A 61 10.51 -7.30 6.78
N THR A 62 11.76 -7.14 6.34
CA THR A 62 12.81 -6.59 7.21
C THR A 62 12.59 -5.09 7.41
N ASP A 63 13.36 -4.44 8.29
CA ASP A 63 13.29 -2.98 8.44
C ASP A 63 13.62 -2.25 7.13
N GLU A 64 14.59 -2.76 6.38
CA GLU A 64 14.94 -2.21 5.07
C GLU A 64 13.84 -2.44 4.04
N GLY A 65 13.26 -3.65 4.00
CA GLY A 65 12.10 -3.94 3.15
C GLY A 65 10.89 -3.06 3.48
N ARG A 66 10.65 -2.82 4.78
CA ARG A 66 9.58 -1.94 5.27
C ARG A 66 9.77 -0.51 4.80
N LYS A 67 11.00 -0.01 4.88
CA LYS A 67 11.35 1.33 4.39
C LYS A 67 11.09 1.46 2.90
N ILE A 68 11.54 0.51 2.09
CA ILE A 68 11.29 0.51 0.64
C ILE A 68 9.79 0.43 0.33
N ALA A 69 9.06 -0.50 0.97
CA ALA A 69 7.62 -0.65 0.79
C ALA A 69 6.84 0.62 1.16
N SER A 70 7.25 1.32 2.24
CA SER A 70 6.63 2.59 2.63
C SER A 70 6.82 3.70 1.58
N PHE A 71 7.96 3.72 0.88
CA PHE A 71 8.18 4.65 -0.23
C PHE A 71 7.35 4.29 -1.46
N ILE A 72 7.20 3.01 -1.77
CA ILE A 72 6.31 2.53 -2.85
C ILE A 72 4.87 2.97 -2.55
N LEU A 73 4.37 2.66 -1.35
CA LEU A 73 3.04 3.07 -0.90
C LEU A 73 2.83 4.59 -0.87
N ARG A 74 3.88 5.36 -0.57
CA ARG A 74 3.84 6.83 -0.68
C ARG A 74 3.64 7.29 -2.12
N ARG A 75 4.35 6.67 -3.08
CA ARG A 75 4.18 6.98 -4.51
C ARG A 75 2.78 6.59 -4.98
N HIS A 76 2.29 5.41 -4.59
CA HIS A 76 0.91 4.98 -4.83
C HIS A 76 -0.11 6.05 -4.44
N ARG A 77 -0.09 6.45 -3.17
CA ARG A 77 -1.07 7.40 -2.62
C ARG A 77 -0.94 8.80 -3.22
N LEU A 78 0.26 9.23 -3.59
CA LEU A 78 0.45 10.49 -4.31
C LEU A 78 -0.02 10.40 -5.77
N ALA A 79 0.13 9.25 -6.42
CA ALA A 79 -0.46 8.99 -7.72
C ALA A 79 -2.00 9.06 -7.64
N GLU A 80 -2.62 8.45 -6.61
CA GLU A 80 -4.06 8.56 -6.40
C GLU A 80 -4.52 10.02 -6.25
N ARG A 81 -3.79 10.83 -5.45
CA ARG A 81 -4.08 12.27 -5.30
C ARG A 81 -3.90 13.04 -6.60
N LEU A 82 -2.84 12.77 -7.37
CA LEU A 82 -2.65 13.38 -8.69
C LEU A 82 -3.86 13.12 -9.60
N LEU A 83 -4.24 11.85 -9.71
CA LEU A 83 -5.30 11.40 -10.60
C LEU A 83 -6.69 11.90 -10.17
N THR A 84 -6.97 11.95 -8.87
CA THR A 84 -8.26 12.45 -8.34
C THR A 84 -8.32 13.98 -8.27
N ASP A 85 -7.33 14.63 -7.65
CA ASP A 85 -7.40 16.07 -7.36
C ASP A 85 -7.19 16.92 -8.62
N LEU A 86 -6.27 16.52 -9.50
CA LEU A 86 -5.92 17.30 -10.69
C LEU A 86 -6.60 16.77 -11.95
N LEU A 87 -6.62 15.44 -12.16
CA LEU A 87 -7.22 14.86 -13.36
C LEU A 87 -8.70 14.48 -13.22
N LYS A 88 -9.26 14.61 -12.01
CA LYS A 88 -10.68 14.36 -11.72
C LYS A 88 -11.16 12.95 -12.08
N ILE A 89 -10.26 11.96 -12.02
CA ILE A 89 -10.66 10.55 -12.06
C ILE A 89 -11.49 10.25 -10.83
N ASP A 90 -12.53 9.43 -11.00
CA ASP A 90 -13.37 8.99 -9.89
C ASP A 90 -12.54 8.25 -8.84
N TRP A 91 -12.72 8.62 -7.57
CA TRP A 91 -11.96 8.05 -6.46
C TRP A 91 -12.18 6.53 -6.31
N SER A 92 -13.31 6.00 -6.79
CA SER A 92 -13.59 4.56 -6.82
C SER A 92 -12.81 3.81 -7.90
N GLU A 93 -12.32 4.50 -8.93
CA GLU A 93 -11.62 3.89 -10.08
C GLU A 93 -10.11 4.21 -10.12
N VAL A 94 -9.62 5.00 -9.16
CA VAL A 94 -8.24 5.52 -9.21
C VAL A 94 -7.15 4.51 -8.85
N HIS A 95 -7.49 3.45 -8.11
CA HIS A 95 -6.52 2.51 -7.55
C HIS A 95 -5.67 1.83 -8.65
N ASP A 96 -6.30 1.25 -9.67
CA ASP A 96 -5.58 0.52 -10.72
C ASP A 96 -4.70 1.43 -11.60
N PRO A 97 -5.15 2.62 -12.04
CA PRO A 97 -4.28 3.59 -12.69
C PRO A 97 -3.12 4.08 -11.81
N ALA A 98 -3.36 4.29 -10.50
CA ALA A 98 -2.32 4.72 -9.57
C ALA A 98 -1.23 3.66 -9.39
N CYS A 99 -1.62 2.39 -9.25
CA CYS A 99 -0.72 1.23 -9.18
C CYS A 99 0.22 1.15 -10.39
N LYS A 100 -0.25 1.50 -11.60
CA LYS A 100 0.62 1.55 -12.79
C LYS A 100 1.56 2.76 -12.78
N LEU A 101 1.07 3.90 -12.31
CA LEU A 101 1.79 5.18 -12.36
C LEU A 101 2.90 5.27 -11.30
N GLU A 102 2.69 4.71 -10.10
CA GLU A 102 3.60 4.86 -8.97
C GLU A 102 5.05 4.44 -9.28
N HIS A 103 5.23 3.40 -10.09
CA HIS A 103 6.55 2.89 -10.45
C HIS A 103 7.32 3.87 -11.35
N ALA A 104 6.60 4.72 -12.08
CA ALA A 104 7.16 5.79 -12.91
C ALA A 104 7.43 7.09 -12.12
N LEU A 105 6.91 7.22 -10.90
CA LEU A 105 7.15 8.40 -10.07
C LEU A 105 8.54 8.33 -9.42
N SER A 106 9.48 9.08 -9.98
CA SER A 106 10.84 9.17 -9.46
C SER A 106 10.94 10.12 -8.26
N PRO A 107 11.97 10.00 -7.39
CA PRO A 107 12.16 10.89 -6.24
C PRO A 107 12.20 12.38 -6.61
N GLU A 108 12.69 12.71 -7.81
CA GLU A 108 12.78 14.08 -8.32
C GLU A 108 11.41 14.69 -8.62
N ILE A 109 10.42 13.87 -8.99
CA ILE A 109 9.04 14.30 -9.30
C ILE A 109 8.18 14.35 -8.03
N ILE A 110 8.45 13.50 -7.05
CA ILE A 110 7.64 13.40 -5.83
C ILE A 110 7.56 14.72 -5.06
N LYS A 111 8.69 15.40 -4.83
CA LYS A 111 8.69 16.67 -4.07
C LYS A 111 7.87 17.78 -4.78
N PRO A 112 8.08 18.07 -6.08
CA PRO A 112 7.21 18.97 -6.83
C PRO A 112 5.74 18.57 -6.82
N LEU A 113 5.45 17.27 -6.98
CA LEU A 113 4.09 16.75 -6.98
C LEU A 113 3.38 17.02 -5.65
N GLU A 114 4.03 16.71 -4.53
CA GLU A 114 3.49 17.03 -3.20
C GLU A 114 3.19 18.51 -3.02
N LYS A 115 4.09 19.38 -3.48
CA LYS A 115 3.88 20.82 -3.43
C LYS A 115 2.67 21.24 -4.27
N ALA A 116 2.54 20.69 -5.49
CA ALA A 116 1.41 20.97 -6.37
C ALA A 116 0.07 20.49 -5.77
N LEU A 117 0.09 19.40 -5.00
CA LEU A 117 -1.07 18.85 -4.30
C LEU A 117 -1.35 19.52 -2.94
N GLY A 118 -0.56 20.51 -2.52
CA GLY A 118 -0.74 21.18 -1.22
C GLY A 118 -0.33 20.34 -0.02
N HIS A 119 0.63 19.43 -0.18
CA HIS A 119 1.15 18.52 0.85
C HIS A 119 0.09 17.66 1.54
N PRO A 120 -0.67 16.84 0.77
CA PRO A 120 -1.73 16.00 1.32
C PRO A 120 -1.18 15.04 2.38
N LYS A 121 -1.99 14.74 3.39
CA LYS A 121 -1.64 13.79 4.47
C LYS A 121 -2.27 12.42 4.28
N THR A 122 -3.30 12.32 3.44
CA THR A 122 -4.02 11.08 3.15
C THR A 122 -4.25 10.94 1.65
N CYS A 123 -4.46 9.71 1.20
CA CYS A 123 -5.00 9.44 -0.14
C CYS A 123 -6.50 9.81 -0.20
N PRO A 124 -7.15 9.73 -1.38
CA PRO A 124 -8.59 9.97 -1.52
C PRO A 124 -9.46 9.08 -0.62
N HIS A 125 -9.01 7.86 -0.32
CA HIS A 125 -9.70 6.90 0.55
C HIS A 125 -9.41 7.11 2.04
N GLY A 126 -8.68 8.16 2.42
CA GLY A 126 -8.36 8.49 3.81
C GLY A 126 -7.15 7.77 4.40
N ASN A 127 -6.48 6.89 3.65
CA ASN A 127 -5.29 6.19 4.14
C ASN A 127 -4.07 7.13 4.22
N PRO A 128 -3.28 7.09 5.31
CA PRO A 128 -2.22 8.07 5.59
C PRO A 128 -1.06 7.97 4.60
N ILE A 129 -0.64 9.05 3.95
CA ILE A 129 0.54 9.03 3.09
C ILE A 129 1.80 8.84 3.96
N PRO A 130 2.61 7.78 3.78
CA PRO A 130 3.84 7.58 4.54
C PRO A 130 4.75 8.81 4.39
N THR A 131 5.46 9.20 5.44
CA THR A 131 6.35 10.37 5.45
C THR A 131 7.57 10.14 4.55
N SER A 132 8.35 11.20 4.29
CA SER A 132 9.60 11.10 3.54
C SER A 132 10.69 10.25 4.22
N CYS A 133 10.52 9.87 5.49
CA CYS A 133 11.39 8.91 6.19
C CYS A 133 10.78 7.52 6.31
N GLY A 134 9.62 7.27 5.70
CA GLY A 134 8.93 5.97 5.70
C GLY A 134 8.03 5.70 6.91
N GLY A 135 7.84 6.69 7.79
CA GLY A 135 6.93 6.59 8.92
C GLY A 135 5.47 6.73 8.49
N ILE A 136 4.56 6.03 9.16
CA ILE A 136 3.11 6.23 8.98
C ILE A 136 2.58 6.92 10.23
N LEU A 137 2.01 8.11 10.04
CA LEU A 137 1.32 8.85 11.09
C LEU A 137 -0.17 8.52 10.97
N GLU A 138 -0.64 7.63 11.84
CA GLU A 138 -2.02 7.18 11.86
C GLU A 138 -2.63 7.38 13.24
N GLU A 139 -3.82 7.96 13.26
CA GLU A 139 -4.61 8.07 14.48
C GLU A 139 -5.23 6.72 14.86
N LYS A 140 -5.50 6.52 16.15
CA LYS A 140 -6.19 5.30 16.59
C LYS A 140 -7.61 5.28 16.04
N THR A 141 -7.90 4.28 15.23
CA THR A 141 -9.22 4.04 14.65
C THR A 141 -9.79 2.71 15.12
N ILE A 142 -11.11 2.56 15.04
CA ILE A 142 -11.81 1.32 15.34
C ILE A 142 -12.54 0.91 14.07
N ALA A 143 -12.47 -0.39 13.71
CA ALA A 143 -13.24 -0.92 12.59
C ALA A 143 -14.74 -0.75 12.87
N LEU A 144 -15.51 -0.33 11.87
CA LEU A 144 -16.94 -0.03 12.04
C LEU A 144 -17.73 -1.22 12.61
N ASN A 145 -17.39 -2.45 12.21
CA ASN A 145 -18.00 -3.68 12.72
C ASN A 145 -17.66 -4.02 14.19
N LYS A 146 -16.72 -3.28 14.80
CA LYS A 146 -16.37 -3.38 16.22
C LYS A 146 -16.88 -2.18 17.03
N LEU A 147 -17.50 -1.20 16.38
CA LEU A 147 -18.08 -0.05 17.07
C LEU A 147 -19.37 -0.50 17.76
N ASP A 148 -19.44 -0.32 19.08
CA ASP A 148 -20.69 -0.57 19.81
C ASP A 148 -21.76 0.42 19.32
N SER A 149 -22.96 -0.09 19.05
CA SER A 149 -24.14 0.65 18.59
C SER A 149 -24.50 1.91 19.38
N LYS A 150 -24.00 2.04 20.62
CA LYS A 150 -24.18 3.23 21.47
C LYS A 150 -23.29 4.41 21.09
N PHE A 151 -22.27 4.20 20.27
CA PHE A 151 -21.35 5.24 19.83
C PHE A 151 -21.58 5.59 18.36
N SER A 152 -21.39 6.88 18.05
CA SER A 152 -21.28 7.38 16.69
C SER A 152 -19.81 7.67 16.36
N GLY A 153 -19.47 7.65 15.07
CA GLY A 153 -18.12 7.97 14.59
C GLY A 153 -18.15 8.64 13.23
N VAL A 154 -16.99 9.14 12.81
CA VAL A 154 -16.75 9.66 11.46
C VAL A 154 -15.93 8.62 10.70
N ILE A 155 -16.31 8.33 9.46
CA ILE A 155 -15.50 7.48 8.60
C ILE A 155 -14.26 8.28 8.20
N VAL A 156 -13.10 7.81 8.64
CA VAL A 156 -11.81 8.47 8.37
C VAL A 156 -11.02 7.81 7.26
N LYS A 157 -11.24 6.51 6.99
CA LYS A 157 -10.57 5.77 5.91
C LYS A 157 -11.34 4.53 5.46
N ILE A 158 -11.07 4.07 4.25
CA ILE A 158 -11.54 2.80 3.70
C ILE A 158 -10.34 1.89 3.43
N SER A 159 -10.40 0.64 3.92
CA SER A 159 -9.27 -0.30 3.86
C SER A 159 -9.20 -1.13 2.57
N GLU A 160 -10.31 -1.21 1.84
CA GLU A 160 -10.43 -1.92 0.56
C GLU A 160 -10.67 -0.88 -0.54
N GLU A 161 -9.71 -0.70 -1.42
CA GLU A 161 -9.69 0.38 -2.42
C GLU A 161 -10.22 -0.09 -3.79
N LYS A 162 -10.87 -1.25 -3.85
CA LYS A 162 -11.43 -1.83 -5.08
C LYS A 162 -12.73 -1.15 -5.47
N ALA A 163 -12.89 -0.83 -6.76
CA ALA A 163 -14.05 -0.14 -7.30
C ALA A 163 -15.40 -0.78 -6.90
N GLU A 164 -15.47 -2.11 -6.89
CA GLU A 164 -16.66 -2.89 -6.51
C GLU A 164 -17.11 -2.64 -5.06
N THR A 165 -16.19 -2.23 -4.18
CA THR A 165 -16.47 -1.94 -2.76
C THR A 165 -16.84 -0.48 -2.53
N LEU A 166 -16.48 0.41 -3.45
CA LEU A 166 -16.59 1.86 -3.29
C LEU A 166 -17.79 2.48 -4.03
N LYS A 167 -18.46 1.70 -4.90
CA LYS A 167 -19.64 2.09 -5.66
C LYS A 167 -20.94 1.65 -5.02
#